data_AF-A0A945UE75-F1
#
_entry.id   AF-A0A945UE75-F1
#
_cell.length_a   1.000
_cell.length_b   1.000
_cell.length_c   1.000
_cell.angle_alpha   90.00
_cell.angle_beta   90.00
_cell.angle_gamma   90.00
#
_symmetry.space_group_name_H-M   'P 1'
#
loop_
_entity.id
_entity.type
_entity.pdbx_description
1 polymer ?
#
loop_
_entity_poly.entity_id
_entity_poly.type
_entity_poly.pdbx_seq_one_letter_code
_entity_poly.pdbx_strand_id
1 'polypeptide(L)'
;MLQNKLFAAVTSWPALDAFAYGIAGLLIVLAALLFVGTRGKDTRIYDAKMAWVRAWMYFCVCWLLSWATGVLPTLLSQPLLNPDHLGQTSWQVYVALTWVTVLVGYLYVWPAGTVTYNRKFYPATTLLIGIVWGLSEAQLFLVFWAVGERFLDPPWMVAIFTYLCASMANGPLHLFYWDLYVSPDHNIYEWNFRKVMFAHNPTLILSLIFLVVWGDLGVYLLWPAFALFACAIAQRFPAPWDKLSHGELEAKKGLCDVQTMSVPEAERMG
;
A
#
# COMPACT_ATOMS: atom_id res chain seq x y z
N MET A 1 -4.05 -35.54 -6.83
CA MET A 1 -4.57 -34.33 -7.51
C MET A 1 -3.43 -33.35 -7.57
N LEU A 2 -2.96 -32.96 -8.75
CA LEU A 2 -2.05 -31.81 -8.85
C LEU A 2 -2.83 -30.59 -8.36
N GLN A 3 -2.45 -30.03 -7.22
CA GLN A 3 -3.02 -28.78 -6.74
C GLN A 3 -2.61 -27.67 -7.71
N ASN A 4 -3.62 -26.98 -8.26
CA ASN A 4 -3.43 -25.85 -9.17
C ASN A 4 -2.78 -24.70 -8.41
N LYS A 5 -1.44 -24.64 -8.43
CA LYS A 5 -0.68 -23.46 -7.98
C LYS A 5 -1.04 -22.28 -8.90
N LEU A 6 -1.40 -21.15 -8.31
CA LEU A 6 -1.83 -19.95 -9.05
C LEU A 6 -0.72 -19.37 -9.92
N PHE A 7 0.55 -19.54 -9.51
CA PHE A 7 1.70 -18.88 -10.16
C PHE A 7 2.72 -19.85 -10.78
N ALA A 8 2.37 -21.13 -10.97
CA ALA A 8 3.34 -22.15 -11.39
C ALA A 8 3.71 -22.16 -12.90
N ALA A 9 3.02 -21.40 -13.76
CA ALA A 9 3.08 -21.66 -15.21
C ALA A 9 3.24 -20.43 -16.12
N VAL A 10 3.24 -19.20 -15.61
CA VAL A 10 3.21 -18.03 -16.51
C VAL A 10 4.61 -17.52 -16.77
N THR A 11 5.01 -17.61 -18.03
CA THR A 11 6.24 -17.03 -18.57
C THR A 11 5.98 -15.57 -18.95
N SER A 12 6.98 -14.71 -18.76
CA SER A 12 6.89 -13.34 -19.24
C SER A 12 6.91 -13.29 -20.77
N TRP A 13 6.41 -12.20 -21.34
CA TRP A 13 6.49 -11.91 -22.78
C TRP A 13 7.27 -10.62 -23.02
N PRO A 14 7.84 -10.40 -24.22
CA PRO A 14 8.81 -9.32 -24.45
C PRO A 14 8.33 -7.92 -24.06
N ALA A 15 7.05 -7.60 -24.30
CA ALA A 15 6.47 -6.32 -23.91
C ALA A 15 6.42 -6.14 -22.39
N LEU A 16 6.14 -7.21 -21.64
CA LEU A 16 6.11 -7.18 -20.18
C LEU A 16 7.53 -7.08 -19.59
N ASP A 17 8.51 -7.73 -20.21
CA ASP A 17 9.92 -7.59 -19.82
C ASP A 17 10.43 -6.17 -20.07
N ALA A 18 10.10 -5.60 -21.23
CA ALA A 18 10.43 -4.20 -21.54
C ALA A 18 9.79 -3.23 -20.53
N PHE A 19 8.54 -3.48 -20.14
CA PHE A 19 7.87 -2.73 -19.07
C PHE A 19 8.63 -2.85 -17.75
N ALA A 20 8.99 -4.07 -17.32
CA ALA A 20 9.75 -4.30 -16.09
C ALA A 20 11.12 -3.59 -16.12
N TYR A 21 11.83 -3.62 -17.24
CA TYR A 21 13.09 -2.89 -17.41
C TYR A 21 12.89 -1.36 -17.34
N GLY A 22 11.77 -0.86 -17.88
CA GLY A 22 11.38 0.54 -17.71
C GLY A 22 11.18 0.92 -16.25
N ILE A 23 10.49 0.06 -15.47
CA ILE A 23 10.30 0.26 -14.03
C ILE A 23 11.64 0.20 -13.27
N ALA A 24 12.55 -0.71 -13.64
CA ALA A 24 13.89 -0.77 -13.04
C ALA A 24 14.71 0.51 -13.35
N GLY A 25 14.67 1.00 -14.59
CA GLY A 25 15.29 2.26 -14.97
C GLY A 25 14.72 3.45 -14.19
N LEU A 26 13.39 3.51 -14.03
CA LEU A 26 12.72 4.52 -13.22
C LEU A 26 13.17 4.46 -11.76
N LEU A 27 13.26 3.27 -11.16
CA LEU A 27 13.74 3.09 -9.79
C LEU A 27 15.16 3.66 -9.60
N ILE A 28 16.06 3.42 -10.55
CA ILE A 28 17.43 3.98 -10.52
C ILE A 28 17.40 5.51 -10.57
N VAL A 29 16.59 6.09 -11.45
CA VAL A 29 16.43 7.56 -11.55
C VAL A 29 15.87 8.13 -10.25
N LEU A 30 14.83 7.51 -9.67
CA LEU A 30 14.23 7.94 -8.42
C LEU A 30 15.22 7.85 -7.25
N ALA A 31 16.02 6.78 -7.17
CA ALA A 31 17.06 6.64 -6.16
C ALA A 31 18.13 7.75 -6.28
N ALA A 32 18.55 8.09 -7.51
CA ALA A 32 19.46 9.20 -7.75
C ALA A 32 18.84 10.56 -7.37
N LEU A 33 17.57 10.79 -7.72
CA LEU A 33 16.82 11.99 -7.34
C LEU A 33 16.66 12.12 -5.84
N LEU A 34 16.40 11.01 -5.13
CA LEU A 34 16.32 11.00 -3.69
C LEU A 34 17.68 11.37 -3.09
N PHE A 35 18.75 10.69 -3.51
CA PHE A 35 20.11 10.92 -3.03
C PHE A 35 20.55 12.37 -3.22
N VAL A 36 20.28 12.97 -4.38
CA VAL A 36 20.61 14.38 -4.65
C VAL A 36 19.67 15.31 -3.87
N GLY A 37 18.37 15.02 -3.87
CA GLY A 37 17.32 15.87 -3.32
C GLY A 37 17.29 15.95 -1.79
N THR A 38 17.89 14.98 -1.10
CA THR A 38 17.98 14.95 0.38
C THR A 38 19.35 15.35 0.92
N ARG A 39 20.34 15.66 0.07
CA ARG A 39 21.65 16.12 0.54
C ARG A 39 21.51 17.40 1.36
N GLY A 40 22.02 17.37 2.59
CA GLY A 40 21.99 18.51 3.51
C GLY A 40 20.60 18.87 4.05
N LYS A 41 19.58 18.04 3.80
CA LYS A 41 18.23 18.25 4.36
C LYS A 41 18.04 17.47 5.66
N ASP A 42 17.33 18.06 6.61
CA ASP A 42 16.84 17.35 7.79
C ASP A 42 15.71 16.40 7.40
N THR A 43 15.92 15.10 7.57
CA THR A 43 14.95 14.06 7.23
C THR A 43 13.77 13.95 8.19
N ARG A 44 13.80 14.69 9.31
CA ARG A 44 12.68 14.76 10.27
C ARG A 44 11.57 15.70 9.80
N ILE A 45 11.86 16.55 8.82
CA ILE A 45 10.91 17.50 8.25
C ILE A 45 10.27 16.86 7.02
N TYR A 46 8.94 16.71 7.00
CA TYR A 46 8.24 16.23 5.81
C TYR A 46 8.55 17.09 4.60
N ASP A 47 8.84 16.43 3.49
CA ASP A 47 9.00 17.06 2.20
C ASP A 47 8.11 16.28 1.23
N ALA A 48 6.97 16.86 0.85
CA ALA A 48 5.99 16.20 -0.02
C ALA A 48 6.63 15.72 -1.33
N LYS A 49 7.58 16.50 -1.89
CA LYS A 49 8.27 16.11 -3.12
C LYS A 49 9.08 14.83 -2.90
N MET A 50 9.86 14.77 -1.82
CA MET A 50 10.68 13.60 -1.49
C MET A 50 9.83 12.40 -1.03
N ALA A 51 8.70 12.64 -0.36
CA ALA A 51 7.73 11.61 0.01
C ALA A 51 7.19 10.91 -1.24
N TRP A 52 6.85 11.66 -2.29
CA TRP A 52 6.43 11.08 -3.57
C TRP A 52 7.54 10.29 -4.25
N VAL A 53 8.79 10.77 -4.25
CA VAL A 53 9.93 10.00 -4.80
C VAL A 53 10.06 8.66 -4.07
N ARG A 54 9.98 8.67 -2.73
CA ARG A 54 10.04 7.46 -1.90
C ARG A 54 8.87 6.50 -2.11
N ALA A 55 7.65 7.04 -2.27
CA ALA A 55 6.47 6.24 -2.60
C ALA A 55 6.64 5.53 -3.94
N TRP A 56 7.08 6.25 -4.98
CA TRP A 56 7.31 5.68 -6.30
C TRP A 56 8.43 4.65 -6.31
N MET A 57 9.48 4.82 -5.51
CA MET A 57 10.50 3.77 -5.33
C MET A 57 9.89 2.50 -4.75
N TYR A 58 9.06 2.62 -3.70
CA TYR A 58 8.35 1.47 -3.13
C TYR A 58 7.46 0.78 -4.17
N PHE A 59 6.67 1.54 -4.93
CA PHE A 59 5.83 0.98 -5.99
C PHE A 59 6.67 0.25 -7.04
N CYS A 60 7.79 0.82 -7.48
CA CYS A 60 8.68 0.15 -8.43
C CYS A 60 9.17 -1.20 -7.89
N VAL A 61 9.58 -1.26 -6.61
CA VAL A 61 10.01 -2.52 -5.98
C VAL A 61 8.87 -3.54 -5.96
N CYS A 62 7.67 -3.16 -5.53
CA CYS A 62 6.51 -4.07 -5.52
C CYS A 62 6.21 -4.64 -6.92
N TRP A 63 6.22 -3.80 -7.96
CA TRP A 63 5.92 -4.21 -9.32
C TRP A 63 7.04 -5.07 -9.93
N LEU A 64 8.31 -4.79 -9.62
CA LEU A 64 9.44 -5.63 -10.03
C LEU A 64 9.41 -7.00 -9.36
N LEU A 65 9.10 -7.07 -8.06
CA LEU A 65 8.90 -8.33 -7.36
C LEU A 65 7.73 -9.12 -7.95
N SER A 66 6.62 -8.44 -8.22
CA SER A 66 5.43 -9.01 -8.86
C SER A 66 5.75 -9.60 -10.24
N TRP A 67 6.56 -8.91 -11.05
CA TRP A 67 7.05 -9.45 -12.31
C TRP A 67 7.97 -10.67 -12.10
N ALA A 68 8.95 -10.55 -11.21
CA ALA A 68 9.97 -11.58 -10.98
C ALA A 68 9.40 -12.90 -10.43
N THR A 69 8.30 -12.85 -9.67
CA THR A 69 7.65 -14.05 -9.14
C THR A 69 6.55 -14.62 -10.04
N GLY A 70 6.26 -13.97 -11.17
CA GLY A 70 5.20 -14.38 -12.09
C GLY A 70 3.80 -13.84 -11.76
N VAL A 71 3.65 -13.07 -10.67
CA VAL A 71 2.37 -12.48 -10.26
C VAL A 71 1.81 -11.54 -11.33
N LEU A 72 2.62 -10.58 -11.78
CA LEU A 72 2.17 -9.60 -12.78
C LEU A 72 1.76 -10.26 -14.11
N PRO A 73 2.56 -11.18 -14.71
CA PRO A 73 2.13 -11.95 -15.88
C PRO A 73 0.79 -12.68 -15.66
N THR A 74 0.62 -13.36 -14.53
CA THR A 74 -0.61 -14.09 -14.22
C THR A 74 -1.81 -13.14 -14.12
N LEU A 75 -1.67 -12.02 -13.42
CA LEU A 75 -2.72 -11.01 -13.26
C LEU A 75 -3.21 -10.47 -14.60
N LEU A 76 -2.29 -10.20 -15.54
CA LEU A 76 -2.61 -9.68 -16.86
C LEU A 76 -3.23 -10.73 -17.79
N SER A 77 -3.00 -12.02 -17.51
CA SER A 77 -3.52 -13.15 -18.30
C SER A 77 -4.91 -13.63 -17.86
N GLN A 78 -5.36 -13.23 -16.68
CA GLN A 78 -6.65 -13.64 -16.12
C GLN A 78 -7.70 -12.54 -16.29
N PRO A 79 -8.99 -12.91 -16.44
CA PRO A 79 -10.05 -11.92 -16.46
C PRO A 79 -10.18 -11.24 -15.09
N LEU A 80 -10.57 -9.96 -15.09
CA LEU A 80 -10.81 -9.23 -13.83
C LEU A 80 -11.91 -9.88 -12.98
N LEU A 81 -12.98 -10.35 -13.64
CA LEU A 81 -14.07 -11.11 -13.06
C LEU A 81 -14.12 -12.46 -13.77
N ASN A 82 -14.03 -13.57 -13.02
CA ASN A 82 -14.13 -14.91 -13.58
C ASN A 82 -15.60 -15.22 -13.94
N PRO A 83 -15.94 -15.38 -15.23
CA PRO A 83 -17.34 -15.61 -15.64
C PRO A 83 -17.97 -16.85 -15.02
N ASP A 84 -17.17 -17.88 -14.73
CA ASP A 84 -17.65 -19.17 -14.19
C ASP A 84 -18.15 -19.04 -12.74
N HIS A 85 -17.69 -18.01 -12.02
CA HIS A 85 -18.08 -17.76 -10.63
C HIS A 85 -19.21 -16.74 -10.50
N LEU A 86 -19.48 -15.95 -11.54
CA LEU A 86 -20.51 -14.89 -11.50
C LEU A 86 -21.91 -15.43 -11.20
N GLY A 87 -22.21 -16.67 -11.60
CA GLY A 87 -23.50 -17.32 -11.31
C GLY A 87 -23.60 -17.98 -9.94
N GLN A 88 -22.51 -18.04 -9.17
CA GLN A 88 -22.47 -18.78 -7.90
C GLN A 88 -22.90 -17.89 -6.73
N THR A 89 -24.01 -18.24 -6.07
CA THR A 89 -24.53 -17.48 -4.92
C THR A 89 -23.51 -17.37 -3.78
N SER A 90 -22.73 -18.43 -3.50
CA SER A 90 -21.70 -18.40 -2.45
C SER A 90 -20.61 -17.36 -2.74
N TRP A 91 -20.14 -17.29 -3.99
CA TRP A 91 -19.18 -16.29 -4.44
C TRP A 91 -19.74 -14.87 -4.28
N GLN A 92 -20.96 -14.63 -4.77
CA GLN A 92 -21.62 -13.32 -4.70
C GLN A 92 -21.78 -12.83 -3.27
N VAL A 93 -22.28 -13.70 -2.37
CA VAL A 93 -22.45 -13.39 -0.95
C VAL A 93 -21.11 -13.08 -0.30
N TYR A 94 -20.05 -13.84 -0.62
CA TYR A 94 -18.73 -13.62 -0.05
C TYR A 94 -18.09 -12.32 -0.54
N VAL A 95 -18.22 -12.00 -1.83
CA VAL A 95 -17.77 -10.74 -2.41
C VAL A 95 -18.51 -9.56 -1.77
N ALA A 96 -19.82 -9.66 -1.61
CA ALA A 96 -20.63 -8.64 -0.95
C ALA A 96 -20.21 -8.45 0.52
N LEU A 97 -20.02 -9.54 1.28
CA LEU A 97 -19.54 -9.50 2.66
C LEU A 97 -18.18 -8.81 2.76
N THR A 98 -17.24 -9.19 1.89
CA THR A 98 -15.89 -8.62 1.88
C THR A 98 -15.92 -7.14 1.55
N TRP A 99 -16.75 -6.72 0.58
CA TRP A 99 -16.95 -5.29 0.29
C TRP A 99 -17.54 -4.53 1.47
N VAL A 100 -18.54 -5.08 2.16
CA VAL A 100 -19.08 -4.46 3.38
C VAL A 100 -17.98 -4.27 4.43
N THR A 101 -17.14 -5.28 4.64
CA THR A 101 -16.00 -5.19 5.56
C THR A 101 -15.00 -4.10 5.15
N VAL A 102 -14.63 -4.05 3.87
CA VAL A 102 -13.72 -3.03 3.33
C VAL A 102 -14.32 -1.63 3.46
N LEU A 103 -15.59 -1.45 3.10
CA LEU A 103 -16.28 -0.16 3.17
C LEU A 103 -16.36 0.33 4.63
N VAL A 104 -16.75 -0.52 5.57
CA VAL A 104 -16.80 -0.16 6.99
C VAL A 104 -15.39 0.14 7.53
N GLY A 105 -14.42 -0.72 7.22
CA GLY A 105 -13.04 -0.57 7.68
C GLY A 105 -12.41 0.73 7.20
N TYR A 106 -12.54 1.04 5.90
CA TYR A 106 -11.78 2.12 5.27
C TYR A 106 -12.56 3.43 5.05
N LEU A 107 -13.90 3.41 5.08
CA LEU A 107 -14.71 4.63 5.03
C LEU A 107 -15.23 5.09 6.40
N TYR A 108 -15.21 4.23 7.42
CA TYR A 108 -15.69 4.58 8.77
C TYR A 108 -14.61 4.46 9.85
N VAL A 109 -14.04 3.26 10.04
CA VAL A 109 -13.02 3.04 11.09
C VAL A 109 -11.75 3.84 10.79
N TRP A 110 -11.28 3.81 9.55
CA TRP A 110 -10.05 4.50 9.16
C TRP A 110 -10.14 6.01 9.32
N PRO A 111 -11.14 6.72 8.76
CA PRO A 111 -11.19 8.17 8.86
C PRO A 111 -11.41 8.66 10.29
N ALA A 112 -12.11 7.89 11.14
CA ALA A 112 -12.31 8.24 12.55
C ALA A 112 -11.00 8.37 13.34
N GLY A 113 -9.98 7.59 12.97
CA GLY A 113 -8.64 7.65 13.53
C GLY A 113 -7.64 8.47 12.71
N THR A 114 -8.11 9.28 11.76
CA THR A 114 -7.26 9.97 10.79
C THR A 114 -7.40 11.50 10.89
N VAL A 115 -6.32 12.17 11.27
CA VAL A 115 -6.25 13.64 11.28
C VAL A 115 -5.70 14.18 9.97
N THR A 116 -6.24 15.32 9.56
CA THR A 116 -5.82 15.99 8.31
C THR A 116 -5.14 17.32 8.55
N TYR A 117 -5.17 17.86 9.76
CA TYR A 117 -4.63 19.19 10.11
C TYR A 117 -4.99 20.32 9.12
N ASN A 118 -6.20 20.31 8.56
CA ASN A 118 -6.66 21.25 7.53
C ASN A 118 -5.80 21.24 6.25
N ARG A 119 -5.07 20.16 5.97
CA ARG A 119 -4.39 19.95 4.70
C ARG A 119 -5.37 20.12 3.55
N LYS A 120 -4.90 20.78 2.49
CA LYS A 120 -5.66 20.97 1.26
C LYS A 120 -5.89 19.62 0.60
N PHE A 121 -7.10 19.41 0.10
CA PHE A 121 -7.45 18.21 -0.64
C PHE A 121 -7.10 18.38 -2.12
N TYR A 122 -6.39 17.41 -2.70
CA TYR A 122 -5.99 17.39 -4.10
C TYR A 122 -6.52 16.10 -4.76
N PRO A 123 -7.75 16.12 -5.32
CA PRO A 123 -8.44 14.91 -5.75
C PRO A 123 -7.63 14.04 -6.72
N ALA A 124 -6.98 14.66 -7.71
CA ALA A 124 -6.24 13.94 -8.74
C ALA A 124 -4.98 13.23 -8.18
N THR A 125 -4.20 13.92 -7.34
CA THR A 125 -2.99 13.32 -6.75
C THR A 125 -3.35 12.27 -5.72
N THR A 126 -4.41 12.50 -4.93
CA THR A 126 -4.95 11.52 -3.99
C THR A 126 -5.47 10.26 -4.70
N LEU A 127 -6.19 10.41 -5.81
CA LEU A 127 -6.65 9.30 -6.64
C LEU A 127 -5.46 8.49 -7.16
N LEU A 128 -4.47 9.18 -7.76
CA LEU A 128 -3.29 8.53 -8.32
C LEU A 128 -2.50 7.75 -7.27
N ILE A 129 -2.15 8.39 -6.16
CA ILE A 129 -1.36 7.74 -5.12
C ILE A 129 -2.12 6.58 -4.49
N GLY A 130 -3.42 6.74 -4.23
CA GLY A 130 -4.25 5.73 -3.60
C GLY A 130 -4.38 4.46 -4.45
N ILE A 131 -4.67 4.62 -5.74
CA ILE A 131 -4.79 3.48 -6.67
C ILE A 131 -3.44 2.78 -6.83
N VAL A 132 -2.37 3.53 -7.11
CA VAL A 132 -1.04 2.92 -7.35
C VAL A 132 -0.52 2.26 -6.08
N TRP A 133 -0.73 2.87 -4.91
CA TRP A 133 -0.38 2.27 -3.62
C TRP A 133 -1.14 0.97 -3.40
N GLY A 134 -2.46 0.98 -3.55
CA GLY A 134 -3.29 -0.21 -3.32
C GLY A 134 -3.00 -1.36 -4.29
N LEU A 135 -2.77 -1.06 -5.58
CA LEU A 135 -2.33 -2.07 -6.56
C LEU A 135 -0.93 -2.61 -6.26
N SER A 136 -0.02 -1.77 -5.76
CA SER A 136 1.33 -2.19 -5.39
C SER A 136 1.33 -3.11 -4.17
N GLU A 137 0.55 -2.75 -3.14
CA GLU A 137 0.44 -3.54 -1.92
C GLU A 137 -0.30 -4.87 -2.16
N ALA A 138 -1.39 -4.87 -2.94
CA ALA A 138 -2.08 -6.09 -3.32
C ALA A 138 -1.14 -7.07 -4.07
N GLN A 139 -0.34 -6.54 -5.00
CA GLN A 139 0.67 -7.35 -5.71
C GLN A 139 1.77 -7.85 -4.78
N LEU A 140 2.23 -7.05 -3.81
CA LEU A 140 3.20 -7.51 -2.82
C LEU A 140 2.66 -8.67 -1.97
N PHE A 141 1.38 -8.66 -1.60
CA PHE A 141 0.78 -9.79 -0.90
C PHE A 141 0.67 -11.03 -1.79
N LEU A 142 0.34 -10.87 -3.08
CA LEU A 142 0.39 -11.97 -4.04
C LEU A 142 1.81 -12.48 -4.28
N VAL A 143 2.85 -11.63 -4.17
CA VAL A 143 4.26 -12.06 -4.19
C VAL A 143 4.54 -13.00 -3.03
N PHE A 144 4.07 -12.70 -1.81
CA PHE A 144 4.20 -13.61 -0.68
C PHE A 144 3.45 -14.93 -0.93
N TRP A 145 2.25 -14.87 -1.52
CA TRP A 145 1.53 -16.08 -1.93
C TRP A 145 2.33 -16.92 -2.93
N ALA A 146 2.83 -16.31 -4.01
CA ALA A 146 3.62 -16.98 -5.05
C ALA A 146 4.89 -17.62 -4.49
N VAL A 147 5.54 -16.98 -3.51
CA VAL A 147 6.67 -17.56 -2.78
C VAL A 147 6.21 -18.73 -1.91
N GLY A 148 5.09 -18.61 -1.19
CA GLY A 148 4.52 -19.67 -0.37
C GLY A 148 4.21 -20.95 -1.17
N GLU A 149 3.66 -20.80 -2.38
CA GLU A 149 3.40 -21.92 -3.30
C GLU A 149 4.66 -22.70 -3.71
N ARG A 150 5.87 -22.15 -3.49
CA ARG A 150 7.12 -22.88 -3.76
C ARG A 150 7.43 -23.94 -2.72
N PHE A 151 6.91 -23.81 -1.50
CA PHE A 151 7.27 -24.66 -0.36
C PHE A 151 6.06 -25.32 0.30
N LEU A 152 4.85 -24.84 0.03
CA LEU A 152 3.60 -25.31 0.61
C LEU A 152 2.65 -25.74 -0.50
N ASP A 153 2.02 -26.91 -0.34
CA ASP A 153 1.08 -27.43 -1.32
C ASP A 153 -0.39 -27.03 -1.01
N PRO A 154 -0.90 -27.15 0.24
CA PRO A 154 -2.28 -26.78 0.52
C PRO A 154 -2.51 -25.26 0.44
N PRO A 155 -3.49 -24.76 -0.33
CA PRO A 155 -3.72 -23.32 -0.49
C PRO A 155 -4.00 -22.59 0.83
N TRP A 156 -4.66 -23.24 1.80
CA TRP A 156 -4.90 -22.65 3.11
C TRP A 156 -3.61 -22.44 3.91
N MET A 157 -2.58 -23.27 3.71
CA MET A 157 -1.26 -23.06 4.32
C MET A 157 -0.54 -21.89 3.65
N VAL A 158 -0.65 -21.76 2.33
CA VAL A 158 -0.13 -20.60 1.58
C VAL A 158 -0.81 -19.30 2.04
N ALA A 159 -2.11 -19.34 2.31
CA ALA A 159 -2.84 -18.21 2.87
C ALA A 159 -2.34 -17.80 4.26
N ILE A 160 -2.10 -18.77 5.16
CA ILE A 160 -1.52 -18.50 6.48
C ILE A 160 -0.11 -17.92 6.34
N PHE A 161 0.73 -18.50 5.48
CA PHE A 161 2.06 -17.98 5.19
C PHE A 161 1.99 -16.52 4.69
N THR A 162 1.11 -16.25 3.74
CA THR A 162 0.89 -14.91 3.17
C THR A 162 0.43 -13.92 4.24
N TYR A 163 -0.53 -14.32 5.09
CA TYR A 163 -1.00 -13.51 6.20
C TYR A 163 0.12 -13.15 7.18
N LEU A 164 0.96 -14.12 7.54
CA LEU A 164 2.10 -13.90 8.45
C LEU A 164 3.14 -12.98 7.82
N CYS A 165 3.53 -13.22 6.56
CA CYS A 165 4.46 -12.36 5.84
C CYS A 165 3.92 -10.94 5.69
N ALA A 166 2.66 -10.77 5.28
CA ALA A 166 2.03 -9.47 5.19
C ALA A 166 1.97 -8.77 6.56
N SER A 167 1.55 -9.46 7.62
CA SER A 167 1.48 -8.87 8.96
C SER A 167 2.86 -8.49 9.51
N MET A 168 3.87 -9.34 9.32
CA MET A 168 5.23 -9.13 9.83
C MET A 168 6.05 -8.15 9.00
N ALA A 169 5.86 -8.09 7.69
CA ALA A 169 6.60 -7.18 6.82
C ALA A 169 5.97 -5.80 6.79
N ASN A 170 4.63 -5.73 6.70
CA ASN A 170 3.94 -4.48 6.46
C ASN A 170 3.96 -3.57 7.70
N GLY A 171 3.85 -4.11 8.92
CA GLY A 171 3.95 -3.32 10.14
C GLY A 171 5.28 -2.54 10.26
N PRO A 172 6.44 -3.22 10.23
CA PRO A 172 7.75 -2.57 10.23
C PRO A 172 8.00 -1.69 9.01
N LEU A 173 7.57 -2.09 7.81
CA LEU A 173 7.70 -1.26 6.61
C LEU A 173 6.93 0.06 6.79
N HIS A 174 5.70 -0.02 7.31
CA HIS A 174 4.91 1.18 7.59
C HIS A 174 5.59 2.03 8.66
N LEU A 175 5.99 1.45 9.79
CA LEU A 175 6.60 2.20 10.89
C LEU A 175 7.94 2.86 10.52
N PHE A 176 8.84 2.13 9.86
CA PHE A 176 10.23 2.58 9.64
C PHE A 176 10.45 3.25 8.30
N TYR A 177 9.50 3.16 7.37
CA TYR A 177 9.65 3.76 6.04
C TYR A 177 8.43 4.58 5.63
N TRP A 178 7.24 3.99 5.63
CA TRP A 178 6.06 4.65 5.06
C TRP A 178 5.57 5.81 5.92
N ASP A 179 5.27 5.57 7.20
CA ASP A 179 4.76 6.58 8.12
C ASP A 179 5.81 7.66 8.41
N LEU A 180 7.10 7.27 8.40
CA LEU A 180 8.20 8.20 8.68
C LEU A 180 8.54 9.12 7.49
N TYR A 181 8.45 8.63 6.25
CA TYR A 181 8.97 9.38 5.10
C TYR A 181 7.98 9.61 3.96
N VAL A 182 6.86 8.90 3.92
CA VAL A 182 5.92 8.91 2.77
C VAL A 182 4.58 9.49 3.17
N SER A 183 3.93 8.90 4.16
CA SER A 183 2.61 9.34 4.60
C SER A 183 2.72 10.68 5.32
N PRO A 184 1.77 11.62 5.14
CA PRO A 184 1.69 12.79 5.98
C PRO A 184 1.27 12.40 7.41
N ASP A 185 1.52 13.24 8.41
CA ASP A 185 1.05 12.98 9.78
C ASP A 185 -0.47 12.83 9.78
N HIS A 186 -0.94 11.68 10.24
CA HIS A 186 -2.35 11.36 10.10
C HIS A 186 -2.89 10.43 11.18
N ASN A 187 -2.04 9.80 11.98
CA ASN A 187 -2.49 8.79 12.93
C ASN A 187 -2.78 9.38 14.31
N ILE A 188 -3.98 9.09 14.82
CA ILE A 188 -4.29 9.16 16.24
C ILE A 188 -3.86 7.82 16.86
N TYR A 189 -2.90 7.85 17.79
CA TYR A 189 -2.25 6.64 18.30
C TYR A 189 -3.25 5.60 18.85
N GLU A 190 -4.27 6.04 19.59
CA GLU A 190 -5.30 5.19 20.18
C GLU A 190 -6.15 4.45 19.13
N TRP A 191 -6.22 4.99 17.92
CA TRP A 191 -6.96 4.38 16.81
C TRP A 191 -6.15 3.38 16.00
N ASN A 192 -4.81 3.37 16.11
CA ASN A 192 -3.97 2.47 15.31
C ASN A 192 -4.34 1.01 15.55
N PHE A 193 -4.53 0.61 16.81
CA PHE A 193 -4.98 -0.75 17.14
C PHE A 193 -6.35 -1.06 16.54
N ARG A 194 -7.28 -0.09 16.55
CA ARG A 194 -8.62 -0.27 15.96
C ARG A 194 -8.55 -0.42 14.44
N LYS A 195 -7.71 0.36 13.76
CA LYS A 195 -7.49 0.23 12.30
C LYS A 195 -6.94 -1.16 11.96
N VAL A 196 -5.97 -1.66 12.73
CA VAL A 196 -5.43 -3.02 12.54
C VAL A 196 -6.53 -4.07 12.74
N MET A 197 -7.23 -4.01 13.87
CA MET A 197 -8.19 -5.06 14.24
C MET A 197 -9.48 -5.05 13.42
N PHE A 198 -9.96 -3.88 13.00
CA PHE A 198 -11.28 -3.75 12.36
C PHE A 198 -11.24 -3.35 10.89
N ALA A 199 -10.08 -2.95 10.35
CA ALA A 199 -9.92 -2.69 8.91
C ALA A 199 -8.91 -3.66 8.27
N HIS A 200 -7.65 -3.64 8.70
CA HIS A 200 -6.59 -4.43 8.04
C HIS A 200 -6.81 -5.94 8.17
N ASN A 201 -6.87 -6.47 9.40
CA ASN A 201 -6.94 -7.91 9.62
C ASN A 201 -8.20 -8.54 8.99
N PRO A 202 -9.42 -7.99 9.19
CA PRO A 202 -10.62 -8.56 8.57
C PRO A 202 -10.53 -8.55 7.04
N THR A 203 -10.04 -7.46 6.43
CA THR A 203 -9.90 -7.35 4.98
C THR A 203 -8.88 -8.37 4.45
N LEU A 204 -7.72 -8.49 5.09
CA LEU A 204 -6.69 -9.43 4.67
C LEU A 204 -7.15 -10.88 4.83
N ILE A 205 -7.77 -11.22 5.96
CA ILE A 205 -8.27 -12.59 6.21
C ILE A 205 -9.35 -12.97 5.19
N LEU A 206 -10.35 -12.11 4.98
CA LEU A 206 -11.43 -12.39 4.02
C LEU A 206 -10.90 -12.49 2.59
N SER A 207 -10.02 -11.58 2.18
CA SER A 207 -9.43 -11.61 0.84
C SER A 207 -8.57 -12.85 0.59
N LEU A 208 -7.84 -13.35 1.61
CA LEU A 208 -7.07 -14.58 1.50
C LEU A 208 -7.95 -15.83 1.49
N ILE A 209 -9.01 -15.89 2.32
CA ILE A 209 -10.00 -16.98 2.24
C ILE A 209 -10.65 -17.00 0.85
N PHE A 210 -10.97 -15.84 0.29
CA PHE A 210 -11.51 -15.75 -1.07
C PHE A 210 -10.53 -16.32 -2.11
N LEU A 211 -9.23 -16.00 -2.01
CA LEU A 211 -8.21 -16.61 -2.88
C LEU A 211 -8.11 -18.13 -2.70
N VAL A 212 -8.22 -18.65 -1.48
CA VAL A 212 -8.20 -20.10 -1.23
C VAL A 212 -9.37 -20.81 -1.91
N VAL A 213 -10.57 -20.21 -1.87
CA VAL A 213 -11.81 -20.87 -2.31
C VAL A 213 -12.03 -20.70 -3.81
N TRP A 214 -11.82 -19.50 -4.35
CA TRP A 214 -12.14 -19.18 -5.75
C TRP A 214 -10.92 -18.81 -6.60
N GLY A 215 -9.83 -18.33 -6.01
CA GLY A 215 -8.61 -18.00 -6.78
C GLY A 215 -8.75 -16.84 -7.76
N ASP A 216 -9.81 -16.03 -7.66
CA ASP A 216 -10.05 -14.91 -8.59
C ASP A 216 -9.15 -13.71 -8.23
N LEU A 217 -7.97 -13.65 -8.85
CA LEU A 217 -6.97 -12.63 -8.54
C LEU A 217 -7.44 -11.20 -8.85
N GLY A 218 -8.23 -11.03 -9.91
CA GLY A 218 -8.75 -9.72 -10.31
C GLY A 218 -9.64 -9.09 -9.25
N VAL A 219 -10.55 -9.86 -8.65
CA VAL A 219 -11.41 -9.39 -7.55
C VAL A 219 -10.60 -9.12 -6.30
N TYR A 220 -9.66 -10.01 -5.99
CA TYR A 220 -8.74 -9.82 -4.87
C TYR A 220 -8.02 -8.46 -4.95
N LEU A 221 -7.50 -8.07 -6.12
CA LEU A 221 -6.82 -6.78 -6.29
C LEU A 221 -7.70 -5.56 -5.97
N LEU A 222 -9.01 -5.64 -6.22
CA LEU A 222 -9.92 -4.51 -6.04
C LEU A 222 -10.04 -4.10 -4.58
N TRP A 223 -9.96 -5.04 -3.63
CA TRP A 223 -10.16 -4.72 -2.22
C TRP A 223 -9.02 -3.90 -1.61
N PRO A 224 -7.73 -4.30 -1.71
CA PRO A 224 -6.65 -3.46 -1.22
C PRO A 224 -6.50 -2.18 -2.07
N ALA A 225 -6.77 -2.24 -3.39
CA ALA A 225 -6.80 -1.05 -4.25
C ALA A 225 -7.78 0.01 -3.73
N PHE A 226 -9.01 -0.40 -3.45
CA PHE A 226 -10.02 0.50 -2.89
C PHE A 226 -9.68 0.94 -1.47
N ALA A 227 -9.23 0.02 -0.61
CA ALA A 227 -8.86 0.31 0.76
C ALA A 227 -7.83 1.44 0.85
N LEU A 228 -6.74 1.35 0.08
CA LEU A 228 -5.69 2.36 0.12
C LEU A 228 -6.06 3.65 -0.64
N PHE A 229 -6.93 3.55 -1.64
CA PHE A 229 -7.58 4.73 -2.20
C PHE A 229 -8.39 5.50 -1.15
N ALA A 230 -9.21 4.81 -0.36
CA ALA A 230 -9.96 5.40 0.74
C ALA A 230 -9.03 5.96 1.83
N CYS A 231 -7.93 5.26 2.17
CA CYS A 231 -6.90 5.78 3.07
C CYS A 231 -6.32 7.11 2.57
N ALA A 232 -5.93 7.18 1.30
CA ALA A 232 -5.34 8.38 0.71
C ALA A 232 -6.31 9.57 0.75
N ILE A 233 -7.62 9.33 0.54
CA ILE A 233 -8.67 10.34 0.73
C ILE A 233 -8.74 10.80 2.18
N ALA A 234 -8.85 9.87 3.12
CA ALA A 234 -8.97 10.18 4.54
C ALA A 234 -7.77 10.97 5.06
N GLN A 235 -6.57 10.63 4.60
CA GLN A 235 -5.31 11.32 4.93
C GLN A 235 -5.19 12.70 4.27
N ARG A 236 -6.00 12.97 3.22
CA ARG A 236 -5.81 14.07 2.27
C ARG A 236 -4.37 14.12 1.78
N PHE A 237 -3.95 13.03 1.13
CA PHE A 237 -2.56 12.85 0.73
C PHE A 237 -2.05 14.07 -0.07
N PRO A 238 -0.94 14.70 0.35
CA PRO A 238 -0.49 15.97 -0.23
C PRO A 238 0.00 15.78 -1.68
N ALA A 239 -0.13 16.83 -2.46
CA ALA A 239 0.45 16.87 -3.80
C ALA A 239 1.99 17.00 -3.72
N PRO A 240 2.76 16.56 -4.74
CA PRO A 240 4.23 16.60 -4.69
C PRO A 240 4.81 18.03 -4.69
N TRP A 241 4.02 19.04 -5.00
CA TRP A 241 4.38 20.46 -4.92
C TRP A 241 3.87 21.15 -3.65
N ASP A 242 3.20 20.42 -2.75
CA ASP A 242 2.71 20.98 -1.52
C ASP A 242 3.88 21.31 -0.58
N LYS A 243 3.81 22.45 0.10
CA LYS A 243 4.89 22.97 0.94
C LYS A 243 4.75 22.60 2.41
N LEU A 244 3.87 21.66 2.72
CA LEU A 244 3.63 21.20 4.09
C LEU A 244 4.87 20.48 4.61
N SER A 245 5.42 20.95 5.72
CA SER A 245 6.43 20.24 6.51
C SER A 245 5.79 19.58 7.74
N HIS A 246 6.29 18.40 8.15
CA HIS A 246 5.92 17.77 9.43
C HIS A 246 6.13 18.80 10.55
N GLY A 247 5.23 18.82 11.52
CA GLY A 247 5.34 19.68 12.69
C GLY A 247 5.04 21.16 12.49
N GLU A 248 5.18 21.77 11.31
CA GLU A 248 4.88 23.22 11.14
C GLU A 248 3.40 23.55 11.34
N LEU A 249 2.51 22.69 10.88
CA LEU A 249 1.06 22.87 11.04
C LEU A 249 0.58 22.53 12.45
N GLU A 250 1.21 21.55 13.09
CA GLU A 250 0.94 21.15 14.47
C GLU A 250 1.46 22.22 15.44
N ALA A 251 2.68 22.73 15.21
CA ALA A 251 3.27 23.85 15.94
C ALA A 251 2.49 25.16 15.74
N LYS A 252 2.09 25.50 14.51
CA LYS A 252 1.24 26.68 14.24
C LYS A 252 -0.13 26.59 14.90
N LYS A 253 -0.61 25.40 15.24
CA LYS A 253 -1.90 25.18 15.91
C LYS A 253 -1.78 24.88 17.40
N GLY A 254 -0.57 24.86 17.95
CA GLY A 254 -0.32 24.50 19.36
C GLY A 254 -0.76 23.08 19.71
N LEU A 255 -0.84 22.19 18.73
CA LEU A 255 -1.34 20.81 18.89
C LEU A 255 -0.26 19.81 19.25
N CYS A 256 1.00 20.22 19.12
CA CYS A 256 2.11 19.49 19.67
C CYS A 256 2.97 20.47 20.47
N ASP A 257 3.27 20.13 21.72
CA ASP A 257 4.54 20.50 22.36
C ASP A 257 5.65 19.75 21.61
N VAL A 258 5.85 20.08 20.33
CA VAL A 258 7.06 19.68 19.66
C VAL A 258 8.12 20.52 20.36
N GLN A 259 8.80 19.94 21.35
CA GLN A 259 10.25 20.08 21.39
C GLN A 259 10.76 19.59 20.03
N THR A 260 10.60 20.44 19.02
CA THR A 260 11.32 20.28 17.78
C THR A 260 12.76 20.26 18.26
N MET A 261 13.47 19.17 18.00
CA MET A 261 14.93 19.19 18.01
C MET A 261 15.45 20.09 16.86
N SER A 262 14.78 21.21 16.59
CA SER A 262 15.29 22.34 15.84
C SER A 262 15.80 23.33 16.87
N VAL A 263 17.12 23.29 17.04
CA VAL A 263 18.03 24.39 17.34
C VAL A 263 17.43 25.53 18.20
N PRO A 264 17.98 25.76 19.41
CA PRO A 264 17.63 26.92 20.23
C PRO A 264 17.60 28.21 19.41
N GLU A 265 16.60 29.04 19.68
CA GLU A 265 16.34 30.34 19.07
C GLU A 265 17.56 31.30 19.07
N ALA A 266 18.57 30.98 19.88
CA ALA A 266 19.86 31.66 19.96
C ALA A 266 20.71 31.62 18.67
N GLU A 267 20.46 30.72 17.72
CA GLU A 267 21.25 30.64 16.46
C GLU A 267 20.64 31.40 15.27
N ARG A 268 19.49 32.07 15.41
CA ARG A 268 18.88 32.87 14.31
C ARG A 268 19.27 34.35 14.30
N MET A 269 20.05 34.83 15.27
CA MET A 269 20.49 36.22 15.36
C MET A 269 22.02 36.40 15.28
N GLY A 270 22.71 35.47 14.60
CA GLY A 270 24.14 35.59 14.25
C GLY A 270 24.34 35.89 12.77
#